data_AF-A0AAU8C5L3-F1
#
_entry.id   AF-A0AAU8C5L3-F1
#
_cell.length_a   1.000
_cell.length_b   1.000
_cell.length_c   1.000
_cell.angle_alpha   90.00
_cell.angle_beta   90.00
_cell.angle_gamma   90.00
#
_symmetry.space_group_name_H-M   'P 1'
#
loop_
_entity.id
_entity.type
_entity.pdbx_description
1 polymer ?
#
loop_
_entity_poly.entity_id
_entity_poly.type
_entity_poly.pdbx_seq_one_letter_code
_entity_poly.pdbx_strand_id
1 'polypeptide(L)' 'MIDEAKIEAALCGKLCTTQLTEEEFPIWSDRFVEKMCEPIPEEEEKAFFAERRRMAAARGK' A
#
# COMPACT_ATOMS: atom_id res chain seq x y z
N MET A 1 25.09 3.82 1.35
CA MET A 1 24.18 4.94 0.97
C MET A 1 22.85 4.31 0.68
N ILE A 2 21.79 4.76 1.33
CA ILE A 2 20.44 4.18 1.21
C ILE A 2 19.83 4.62 -0.12
N ASP A 3 19.29 3.67 -0.89
CA ASP A 3 18.55 3.96 -2.13
C ASP A 3 17.05 4.12 -1.82
N GLU A 4 16.61 5.37 -1.73
CA GLU A 4 15.21 5.72 -1.48
C GLU A 4 14.27 5.25 -2.60
N ALA A 5 14.71 5.26 -3.86
CA ALA A 5 13.88 4.80 -4.98
C ALA A 5 13.62 3.30 -4.89
N LYS A 6 14.59 2.55 -4.38
CA LYS A 6 14.51 1.11 -4.17
C LYS A 6 13.56 0.75 -3.01
N ILE A 7 13.61 1.50 -1.92
CA ILE A 7 12.66 1.38 -0.81
C ILE A 7 11.24 1.67 -1.28
N GLU A 8 11.03 2.76 -2.03
CA GLU A 8 9.71 3.09 -2.61
C GLU A 8 9.21 2.02 -3.58
N ALA A 9 10.09 1.48 -4.43
CA ALA A 9 9.74 0.39 -5.33
C ALA A 9 9.29 -0.86 -4.56
N ALA A 10 9.92 -1.16 -3.43
CA ALA A 10 9.51 -2.26 -2.55
C ALA A 10 8.17 -1.96 -1.83
N LEU A 11 7.95 -0.73 -1.36
CA LEU A 11 6.67 -0.29 -0.78
C LEU A 11 5.50 -0.36 -1.78
N CYS A 12 5.77 -0.10 -3.06
CA CYS A 12 4.76 -0.24 -4.12
C CYS A 12 4.59 -1.68 -4.63
N GLY A 13 5.32 -2.66 -4.09
CA GLY A 13 5.31 -4.05 -4.58
C GLY A 13 5.93 -4.24 -5.97
N LYS A 14 6.65 -3.24 -6.49
CA LYS A 14 7.36 -3.27 -7.78
C LYS A 14 8.74 -3.93 -7.67
N LEU A 15 9.27 -4.04 -6.46
CA LEU A 15 10.53 -4.68 -6.12
C LEU A 15 10.32 -5.68 -4.99
N CYS A 16 10.89 -6.89 -5.11
CA CYS A 16 10.90 -7.85 -4.00
C CYS A 16 11.82 -7.37 -2.86
N THR A 17 11.37 -7.53 -1.62
CA THR A 17 12.07 -7.12 -0.40
C THR A 17 13.39 -7.86 -0.17
N THR A 18 13.56 -9.06 -0.75
CA THR A 18 14.83 -9.79 -0.74
C THR A 18 15.95 -9.09 -1.52
N GLN A 19 15.60 -8.09 -2.34
CA GLN A 19 16.55 -7.29 -3.08
C GLN A 19 17.03 -6.08 -2.27
N LEU A 20 16.39 -5.76 -1.13
CA LEU A 20 16.86 -4.72 -0.21
C LEU A 20 18.11 -5.17 0.52
N THR A 21 19.01 -4.23 0.81
CA THR A 21 20.16 -4.50 1.67
C THR A 21 19.73 -4.63 3.13
N GLU A 22 20.63 -5.12 3.98
CA GLU A 22 20.41 -5.21 5.43
C GLU A 22 20.16 -3.84 6.08
N GLU A 23 20.68 -2.75 5.48
CA GLU A 23 20.43 -1.38 5.94
C GLU A 23 19.10 -0.81 5.44
N GLU A 24 18.67 -1.20 4.24
CA GLU A 24 17.42 -0.72 3.61
C GLU A 24 16.18 -1.42 4.17
N PHE A 25 16.30 -2.71 4.50
CA PHE A 25 15.17 -3.52 4.94
C PHE A 25 14.49 -2.99 6.21
N PRO A 26 15.21 -2.58 7.29
CA PRO A 26 14.58 -2.00 8.47
C PRO A 26 13.79 -0.72 8.15
N ILE A 27 14.36 0.14 7.29
CA ILE A 27 13.72 1.40 6.88
C ILE A 27 12.43 1.13 6.09
N TRP A 28 12.51 0.19 5.15
CA TRP A 28 11.33 -0.27 4.42
C TRP A 28 10.28 -0.88 5.37
N SER A 29 10.70 -1.69 6.34
CA SER A 29 9.82 -2.35 7.31
C SER A 29 9.06 -1.33 8.17
N ASP A 30 9.75 -0.31 8.69
CA ASP A 30 9.14 0.73 9.52
C ASP A 30 8.11 1.53 8.70
N ARG A 31 8.48 1.97 7.49
CA ARG A 31 7.56 2.70 6.59
C ARG A 31 6.39 1.84 6.12
N PHE A 32 6.62 0.54 5.91
CA PHE A 32 5.55 -0.39 5.56
C PHE A 32 4.54 -0.48 6.71
N VAL A 33 5.00 -0.62 7.96
CA VAL A 33 4.11 -0.65 9.12
C VAL A 33 3.34 0.66 9.24
N GLU A 34 4.00 1.81 9.13
CA GLU A 34 3.35 3.13 9.15
C GLU A 34 2.24 3.22 8.10
N LYS A 35 2.56 2.90 6.84
CA LYS A 35 1.62 2.95 5.71
C LYS A 35 0.44 1.98 5.87
N MET A 36 0.65 0.82 6.49
CA MET A 36 -0.40 -0.18 6.71
C MET A 36 -1.24 0.10 7.96
N CYS A 37 -0.72 0.88 8.91
CA CYS A 37 -1.43 1.35 10.10
C CYS A 37 -2.22 2.63 9.85
N GLU A 38 -1.86 3.40 8.83
CA GLU A 38 -2.65 4.57 8.43
C GLU A 38 -4.01 4.16 7.86
N PRO A 39 -5.12 4.69 8.42
CA PRO A 39 -6.42 4.50 7.80
C PRO A 39 -6.41 5.17 6.43
N ILE A 40 -7.05 4.50 5.47
CA ILE A 40 -7.30 5.07 4.14
C ILE A 40 -8.08 6.39 4.34
N PRO A 41 -7.76 7.47 3.60
CA PRO A 41 -8.53 8.70 3.72
C PRO A 41 -10.04 8.46 3.60
N GLU A 42 -10.82 9.07 4.49
CA GLU A 42 -12.26 8.81 4.62
C GLU A 42 -13.02 8.95 3.28
N GLU A 43 -12.58 9.89 2.43
CA GLU A 43 -13.16 10.11 1.11
C GLU A 43 -12.88 8.95 0.12
N GLU A 44 -11.69 8.38 0.15
CA GLU A 44 -11.34 7.21 -0.66
C GLU A 44 -12.07 5.96 -0.18
N GLU A 45 -12.20 5.81 1.14
CA GLU A 45 -12.98 4.74 1.75
C GLU A 45 -14.47 4.82 1.32
N LYS A 46 -15.08 6.00 1.45
CA LYS A 46 -16.46 6.25 1.01
C LYS A 46 -16.65 5.92 -0.47
N ALA A 47 -15.72 6.35 -1.33
CA ALA A 47 -15.76 6.11 -2.76
C ALA A 47 -15.69 4.61 -3.08
N PHE A 48 -14.77 3.88 -2.46
CA PHE A 48 -14.64 2.43 -2.60
C PHE A 48 -15.94 1.70 -2.22
N PHE A 49 -16.50 2.03 -1.05
CA PHE A 49 -17.74 1.39 -0.60
C PHE A 49 -18.95 1.79 -1.44
N ALA A 50 -19.01 3.03 -1.96
CA ALA A 50 -20.07 3.46 -2.88
C ALA A 50 -20.05 2.63 -4.16
N GLU A 51 -18.88 2.45 -4.76
CA GLU A 51 -18.72 1.63 -5.97
C GLU A 51 -19.05 0.15 -5.70
N ARG A 52 -18.57 -0.39 -4.57
CA ARG A 52 -18.90 -1.76 -4.16
C ARG A 52 -20.41 -1.98 -3.98
N ARG A 53 -21.12 -1.01 -3.37
CA ARG A 53 -22.58 -1.06 -3.21
C ARG A 53 -23.29 -0.99 -4.57
N ARG A 54 -22.85 -0.11 -5.47
CA ARG A 54 -23.38 0.02 -6.83
C ARG A 54 -23.25 -1.30 -7.60
N MET A 55 -22.07 -1.93 -7.55
CA MET A 55 -21.81 -3.21 -8.20
C MET A 55 -22.64 -4.36 -7.62
N ALA A 56 -22.83 -4.39 -6.29
CA ALA A 56 -23.70 -5.37 -5.64
C ALA A 56 -25.16 -5.22 -6.08
N ALA A 57 -25.67 -3.98 -6.19
CA ALA A 57 -27.01 -3.71 -6.69
C ALA A 57 -27.19 -4.09 -8.17
N ALA A 58 -26.14 -3.95 -8.99
CA ALA A 58 -26.16 -4.34 -10.40
C ALA A 58 -26.13 -5.86 -10.61
N ARG A 59 -25.50 -6.63 -9.71
CA ARG A 59 -25.44 -8.10 -9.76
C ARG A 59 -26.74 -8.80 -9.33
N GLY A 60 -27.65 -8.11 -8.66
CA GLY A 60 -28.93 -8.63 -8.19
C GLY A 60 -30.11 -8.43 -9.15
N LYS A 61 -29.85 -8.05 -10.41
CA LYS A 61 -30.85 -7.91 -11.48
C LYS A 61 -30.71 -8.99 -12.54
#